data_AF-A0A924UT60-F1
#
_entry.id   AF-A0A924UT60-F1
#
_cell.length_a   1.000
_cell.length_b   1.000
_cell.length_c   1.000
_cell.angle_alpha   90.00
_cell.angle_beta   90.00
_cell.angle_gamma   90.00
#
_symmetry.space_group_name_H-M   'P 1'
#
loop_
_entity.id
_entity.type
_entity.pdbx_description
1 polymer ?
#
loop_
_entity_poly.entity_id
_entity_poly.type
_entity_poly.pdbx_seq_one_letter_code
_entity_poly.pdbx_strand_id
1 'polypeptide(L)' 'MITDKLKKGYLLIAEPTIIGDLSFNRSVILLADYNEEGSVGFIINKPLKYTIHDLIPD' A
#
# COMPACT_ATOMS: atom_id res chain seq x y z
N MET A 1 -0.46 25.57 1.59
CA MET A 1 -0.11 24.16 1.83
C MET A 1 -0.76 23.35 0.75
N ILE A 2 -0.02 22.49 0.05
CA ILE A 2 -0.53 21.75 -1.10
C ILE A 2 -1.49 20.68 -0.56
N THR A 3 -2.78 21.01 -0.52
CA THR A 3 -3.86 20.06 -0.28
C THR A 3 -4.12 19.31 -1.59
N ASP A 4 -3.11 18.61 -2.12
CA ASP A 4 -3.35 17.70 -3.23
C ASP A 4 -4.22 16.57 -2.69
N LYS A 5 -5.51 16.64 -3.01
CA LYS A 5 -6.48 15.58 -2.76
C LYS A 5 -5.87 14.27 -3.25
N LEU A 6 -5.95 13.19 -2.47
CA LEU A 6 -5.42 11.88 -2.88
C LEU A 6 -5.93 11.52 -4.30
N LYS A 7 -5.05 10.93 -5.10
CA LYS A 7 -5.39 10.46 -6.46
C LYS A 7 -4.83 9.06 -6.67
N LYS A 8 -5.54 8.29 -7.49
CA LYS A 8 -5.06 7.00 -8.00
C LYS A 8 -3.65 7.16 -8.59
N GLY A 9 -2.77 6.21 -8.31
CA GLY A 9 -1.37 6.22 -8.71
C GLY A 9 -0.41 6.91 -7.74
N TYR A 10 -0.90 7.56 -6.68
CA TYR A 10 -0.02 8.14 -5.67
C TYR A 10 0.66 7.05 -4.84
N LEU A 11 1.90 7.31 -4.43
CA LEU A 11 2.64 6.49 -3.47
C LEU A 11 2.51 7.11 -2.08
N LEU A 12 1.99 6.33 -1.13
CA LEU A 12 1.95 6.68 0.28
C LEU A 12 3.17 6.03 0.96
N ILE A 13 4.04 6.85 1.54
CA ILE A 13 5.26 6.39 2.20
C ILE A 13 5.04 6.43 3.70
N ALA A 14 5.10 5.27 4.35
CA ALA A 14 4.93 5.19 5.79
C ALA A 14 6.16 5.77 6.53
N GLU A 15 5.91 6.49 7.61
CA GLU A 15 6.99 6.94 8.48
C GLU A 15 7.70 5.73 9.13
N PRO A 16 9.03 5.79 9.34
CA PRO A 16 9.80 4.66 9.87
C PRO A 16 9.43 4.23 11.30
N THR A 17 8.77 5.11 12.06
CA THR A 17 8.59 5.05 13.52
C THR A 17 7.18 4.71 13.97
N ILE A 18 6.33 4.15 13.12
CA ILE A 18 4.99 3.70 13.55
C ILE A 18 5.18 2.48 14.48
N ILE A 19 5.22 2.75 15.80
CA ILE A 19 5.38 1.74 16.85
C ILE A 19 4.11 0.91 16.95
N GLY A 20 4.24 -0.41 16.94
CA GLY A 20 3.11 -1.35 17.08
C GLY A 20 2.42 -1.75 15.78
N ASP A 21 2.76 -1.12 14.64
CA ASP A 21 2.20 -1.49 13.34
C ASP A 21 3.19 -2.34 12.53
N LEU A 22 3.02 -3.66 12.57
CA LEU A 22 3.83 -4.60 11.80
C LEU A 22 3.46 -4.60 10.31
N SER A 23 2.22 -4.24 9.98
CA SER A 23 1.66 -4.33 8.63
C SER A 23 2.16 -3.18 7.76
N PHE A 24 2.12 -1.94 8.26
CA PHE A 24 2.42 -0.75 7.45
C PHE A 24 3.76 -0.09 7.78
N ASN A 25 4.50 -0.51 8.83
CA ASN A 25 5.83 0.07 9.09
C ASN A 25 6.73 0.01 7.85
N ARG A 26 7.43 1.11 7.53
CA ARG A 26 8.34 1.19 6.37
C ARG A 26 7.69 0.73 5.04
N SER A 27 6.37 0.77 4.91
CA SER A 27 5.67 0.37 3.68
C SER A 27 5.64 1.52 2.67
N VAL A 28 5.66 1.15 1.40
CA VAL A 28 5.30 2.01 0.27
C VAL A 28 4.02 1.43 -0.30
N ILE A 29 2.94 2.22 -0.26
CA ILE A 29 1.61 1.81 -0.72
C ILE A 29 1.29 2.53 -2.03
N LEU A 30 1.01 1.77 -3.08
CA LEU A 30 0.45 2.31 -4.32
C LEU A 30 -1.07 2.42 -4.19
N LEU A 31 -1.61 3.64 -4.31
CA LEU A 31 -3.04 3.88 -4.26
C LEU A 31 -3.69 3.44 -5.59
N ALA A 32 -4.50 2.38 -5.55
CA ALA A 32 -5.20 1.85 -6.72
C ALA A 32 -6.57 2.51 -6.92
N ASP A 33 -7.27 2.82 -5.83
CA ASP A 33 -8.53 3.53 -5.86
C ASP A 33 -8.66 4.51 -4.69
N TYR A 34 -9.40 5.59 -4.91
CA TYR A 34 -9.79 6.58 -3.93
C TYR A 34 -11.10 7.23 -4.36
N ASN A 35 -12.12 7.09 -3.53
CA ASN A 35 -13.43 7.69 -3.71
C ASN A 35 -14.05 8.05 -2.34
N GLU A 36 -15.31 8.47 -2.33
CA GLU A 36 -16.01 8.88 -1.10
C GLU A 36 -16.30 7.72 -0.14
N GLU A 37 -16.33 6.48 -0.63
CA GLU A 37 -16.52 5.28 0.18
C GLU A 37 -15.21 4.81 0.84
N GLY A 38 -14.05 5.14 0.24
CA GLY A 38 -12.76 4.82 0.83
C GLY A 38 -11.60 4.78 -0.16
N SER A 39 -10.52 4.13 0.29
CA SER A 39 -9.26 3.98 -0.45
C SER A 39 -8.86 2.52 -0.53
N VAL A 40 -8.31 2.11 -1.67
CA VAL A 40 -7.71 0.79 -1.86
C VAL A 40 -6.29 0.97 -2.38
N GLY A 41 -5.33 0.25 -1.81
CA GLY A 41 -3.94 0.30 -2.23
C GLY A 41 -3.17 -0.97 -1.92
N PHE A 42 -2.00 -1.10 -2.56
CA PHE A 42 -1.14 -2.28 -2.47
C PHE A 42 0.21 -1.92 -1.88
N ILE A 43 0.69 -2.71 -0.91
CA ILE A 43 2.07 -2.59 -0.43
C ILE A 43 2.99 -3.21 -1.49
N ILE A 44 3.94 -2.42 -2.01
CA ILE A 44 4.81 -2.84 -3.12
C ILE A 44 6.25 -3.16 -2.70
N ASN A 45 6.62 -2.91 -1.44
CA ASN A 45 7.99 -3.08 -0.95
C ASN A 45 8.13 -4.11 0.20
N LYS A 46 7.12 -4.95 0.41
CA LYS A 46 7.14 -6.05 1.38
C LYS A 46 6.83 -7.38 0.67
N PRO A 47 7.82 -8.03 0.04
CA PRO A 47 7.59 -9.27 -0.69
C PRO A 47 7.13 -10.38 0.26
N LEU A 48 6.19 -11.19 -0.20
CA LEU A 48 5.76 -12.41 0.48
C LEU A 48 6.74 -13.55 0.15
N LYS A 49 6.62 -14.65 0.89
CA LYS A 49 7.38 -15.89 0.64
C LYS A 49 6.76 -16.76 -0.47
N TYR A 50 5.70 -16.29 -1.10
CA TYR A 50 4.95 -17.00 -2.13
C TYR A 50 5.22 -16.39 -3.49
N THR A 51 5.23 -17.24 -4.50
CA THR A 51 5.16 -16.87 -5.92
C THR A 51 3.73 -16.98 -6.41
N ILE A 52 3.44 -16.45 -7.60
CA ILE A 52 2.09 -16.54 -8.20
C ILE A 52 1.67 -18.00 -8.44
N HIS A 53 2.61 -18.86 -8.85
CA HIS A 53 2.36 -20.29 -9.08
C HIS A 53 1.99 -21.04 -7.80
N ASP A 54 2.38 -20.55 -6.62
CA ASP A 54 1.99 -21.16 -5.34
C ASP A 54 0.51 -20.87 -4.99
N LEU A 55 -0.09 -19.86 -5.60
CA LEU A 55 -1.41 -19.33 -5.23
C LEU A 55 -2.48 -19.51 -6.32
N ILE A 56 -2.07 -19.54 -7.59
CA ILE A 56 -2.97 -19.68 -8.73
C ILE A 56 -2.72 -21.06 -9.36
N PRO A 57 -3.64 -22.03 -9.18
CA PRO A 57 -3.57 -23.31 -9.90
C PRO A 57 -3.84 -23.12 -11.39
N ASP A 58 -3.27 -24.01 -12.22
CA ASP A 58 -3.39 -24.00 -13.69
C ASP A 58 -4.86 -24.04 -14.18
#